data_AF-A0A7L0TZ87-F1
#
_entry.id   AF-A0A7L0TZ87-F1
#
_cell.length_a   1.000
_cell.length_b   1.000
_cell.length_c   1.000
_cell.angle_alpha   90.00
_cell.angle_beta   90.00
_cell.angle_gamma   90.00
#
_symmetry.space_group_name_H-M   'P 1'
#
loop_
_entity.id
_entity.type
_entity.pdbx_description
1 polymer ?
#
loop_
_entity_poly.entity_id
_entity_poly.type
_entity_poly.pdbx_seq_one_letter_code
_entity_poly.pdbx_strand_id
1 'polypeptide(L)'
;MVLRGYVPTSEETLQTLAALRLQSLNSDFSTHAPFPRLEELFPPHVLHARLPAPRRRPPTKCRGVRLRAGLLAGGLWGQALAKQRAERDQRLRGRLREEGASTMAAIVEKWKLLQGMGRPEAMAAYVALVREWPGFGSTLFDVDLRVVRPWRDGEGGQPWPQAALTPLSPQSPVGAVRQRLWLGIGAKAVSLYKPGEPEPLDSFCYGRISSFGASDSSTFRLSVEDRDLLFETSQVDEIAQLLNTYLASAGARQPLQPQEPATSCPDPAVPWQHRPPVGSFGS
;
A
#
# COMPACT_ATOMS: atom_id res chain seq x y z
N MET A 1 -7.72 0.79 -6.37
CA MET A 1 -6.26 0.91 -6.21
C MET A 1 -5.74 2.19 -6.90
N VAL A 2 -5.78 2.28 -8.23
CA VAL A 2 -5.26 3.43 -9.00
C VAL A 2 -5.92 4.75 -8.61
N LEU A 3 -7.25 4.86 -8.73
CA LEU A 3 -7.99 6.11 -8.40
C LEU A 3 -7.93 6.52 -6.93
N ARG A 4 -7.69 5.56 -6.03
CA ARG A 4 -7.49 5.84 -4.60
C ARG A 4 -6.07 6.31 -4.28
N GLY A 5 -5.15 6.30 -5.24
CA GLY A 5 -3.77 6.74 -5.02
C GLY A 5 -2.81 5.72 -4.45
N TYR A 6 -3.29 4.50 -4.26
CA TYR A 6 -2.54 3.42 -3.63
C TYR A 6 -1.56 2.75 -4.58
N VAL A 7 -1.39 3.28 -5.80
CA VAL A 7 -0.41 2.77 -6.75
C VAL A 7 0.76 3.74 -6.79
N PRO A 8 1.84 3.45 -6.05
CA PRO A 8 3.09 4.21 -6.15
C PRO A 8 3.72 3.95 -7.52
N THR A 9 3.27 4.71 -8.50
CA THR A 9 3.81 4.73 -9.86
C THR A 9 4.16 6.17 -10.22
N SER A 10 4.98 6.34 -11.26
CA SER A 10 5.26 7.66 -11.80
C SER A 10 3.96 8.32 -12.28
N GLU A 11 3.91 9.64 -12.24
CA GLU A 11 2.76 10.38 -12.73
C GLU A 11 2.52 10.13 -14.23
N GLU A 12 3.58 9.94 -15.02
CA GLU A 12 3.49 9.57 -16.43
C GLU A 12 2.79 8.23 -16.63
N THR A 13 3.09 7.24 -15.78
CA THR A 13 2.39 5.94 -15.76
C THR A 13 0.91 6.12 -15.44
N LEU A 14 0.58 6.97 -14.45
CA LEU A 14 -0.82 7.27 -14.10
C LEU A 14 -1.57 7.95 -15.24
N GLN A 15 -0.94 8.87 -15.97
CA GLN A 15 -1.52 9.49 -17.16
C GLN A 15 -1.75 8.46 -18.27
N THR A 16 -0.82 7.53 -18.46
CA THR A 16 -0.94 6.43 -19.45
C THR A 16 -2.08 5.48 -19.09
N LEU A 17 -2.22 5.11 -17.81
CA LEU A 17 -3.34 4.33 -17.31
C LEU A 17 -4.69 5.03 -17.52
N ALA A 18 -4.75 6.34 -17.30
CA ALA A 18 -5.94 7.15 -17.57
C ALA A 18 -6.29 7.18 -19.07
N ALA A 19 -5.28 7.32 -19.94
CA ALA A 19 -5.47 7.27 -21.40
C ALA A 19 -5.97 5.90 -21.87
N LEU A 20 -5.38 4.81 -21.40
CA LEU A 20 -5.83 3.43 -21.69
C LEU A 20 -7.26 3.20 -21.18
N ARG A 21 -7.62 3.77 -20.02
CA ARG A 21 -8.98 3.72 -19.50
C ARG A 21 -9.96 4.45 -20.43
N LEU A 22 -9.60 5.64 -20.92
CA LEU A 22 -10.40 6.37 -21.90
C LEU A 22 -10.55 5.58 -23.20
N GLN A 23 -9.47 5.03 -23.76
CA GLN A 23 -9.52 4.17 -24.94
C GLN A 23 -10.46 2.97 -24.74
N SER A 24 -10.44 2.35 -23.55
CA SER A 24 -11.29 1.20 -23.26
C SER A 24 -12.80 1.54 -23.14
N LEU A 25 -13.13 2.79 -22.81
CA LEU A 25 -14.50 3.27 -22.61
C LEU A 25 -15.08 3.90 -23.87
N ASN A 26 -14.27 4.71 -24.56
CA ASN A 26 -14.69 5.59 -25.64
C ASN A 26 -14.17 5.14 -27.02
N SER A 27 -13.32 4.11 -27.09
CA SER A 27 -12.54 3.74 -28.28
C SER A 27 -11.63 4.89 -28.71
N ASP A 28 -11.45 5.10 -30.01
CA ASP A 28 -10.58 6.15 -30.54
C ASP A 28 -11.04 7.56 -30.15
N PHE A 29 -10.06 8.46 -30.03
CA PHE A 29 -10.31 9.86 -29.72
C PHE A 29 -11.24 10.52 -30.76
N SER A 30 -12.26 11.22 -30.28
CA SER A 30 -13.15 12.05 -31.09
C SER A 30 -13.45 13.35 -30.36
N THR A 31 -13.63 14.44 -31.11
CA THR A 31 -13.99 15.77 -30.58
C THR A 31 -15.34 15.78 -29.86
N HIS A 32 -16.19 14.79 -30.12
CA HIS A 32 -17.51 14.63 -29.49
C HIS A 32 -17.54 13.57 -28.38
N ALA A 33 -16.39 12.95 -28.06
CA ALA A 33 -16.36 11.94 -27.03
C ALA A 33 -16.66 12.54 -25.64
N PRO A 34 -17.45 11.86 -24.79
CA PRO A 34 -17.70 12.34 -23.44
C PRO A 34 -16.41 12.28 -22.61
N PHE A 35 -16.04 13.41 -22.00
CA PHE A 35 -14.92 13.53 -21.08
C PHE A 35 -15.41 13.38 -19.64
N PRO A 36 -15.07 12.29 -18.93
CA PRO A 36 -15.38 12.16 -17.52
C PRO A 36 -14.56 13.17 -16.71
N ARG A 37 -14.94 13.38 -15.44
CA ARG A 37 -14.20 14.30 -14.57
C ARG A 37 -12.79 13.76 -14.32
N LEU A 38 -11.83 14.65 -14.10
CA LEU A 38 -10.46 14.25 -13.82
C LEU A 38 -10.37 13.35 -12.58
N GLU A 39 -11.23 13.55 -11.58
CA GLU A 39 -11.26 12.72 -10.37
C GLU A 39 -11.64 11.25 -10.64
N GLU A 40 -12.30 10.97 -11.76
CA GLU A 40 -12.67 9.61 -12.18
C GLU A 40 -11.55 8.90 -12.95
N LEU A 41 -10.55 9.65 -13.44
CA LEU A 41 -9.46 9.13 -14.25
C LEU A 41 -8.10 9.17 -13.53
N PHE A 42 -7.90 10.19 -12.69
CA PHE A 42 -6.60 10.53 -12.12
C PHE A 42 -6.71 10.85 -10.62
N PRO A 43 -5.74 10.42 -9.78
CA PRO A 43 -5.87 10.56 -8.34
C PRO A 43 -5.62 12.02 -7.89
N PRO A 44 -6.52 12.64 -7.11
CA PRO A 44 -6.48 14.08 -6.82
C PRO A 44 -5.29 14.51 -5.96
N HIS A 45 -4.86 13.69 -4.99
CA HIS A 45 -3.74 14.00 -4.09
C HIS A 45 -2.39 14.14 -4.83
N VAL A 46 -2.24 13.51 -6.00
CA VAL A 46 -1.04 13.69 -6.85
C VAL A 46 -0.95 15.13 -7.36
N LEU A 47 -2.08 15.73 -7.71
CA LEU A 47 -2.15 17.16 -8.09
C LEU A 47 -1.88 18.07 -6.89
N HIS A 48 -2.45 17.73 -5.73
CA HIS A 48 -2.22 18.48 -4.51
C HIS A 48 -0.74 18.47 -4.06
N ALA A 49 0.00 17.39 -4.30
CA ALA A 49 1.41 17.27 -3.97
C ALA A 49 2.32 18.23 -4.78
N ARG A 50 1.88 18.65 -5.97
CA ARG A 50 2.58 19.64 -6.81
C ARG A 50 2.48 21.06 -6.28
N LEU A 51 1.51 21.32 -5.41
CA LEU A 51 1.39 22.61 -4.80
C LEU A 51 2.49 22.77 -3.74
N PRO A 52 3.33 23.81 -3.83
CA PRO A 52 4.26 24.13 -2.75
C PRO A 52 3.47 24.30 -1.46
N ALA A 53 3.92 23.61 -0.40
CA ALA A 53 3.38 23.77 0.94
C ALA A 53 3.29 25.28 1.25
N PRO A 54 2.19 25.74 1.88
CA PRO A 54 2.03 27.15 2.18
C PRO A 54 3.23 27.60 3.02
N ARG A 55 4.14 28.37 2.39
CA ARG A 55 5.23 29.03 3.10
C ARG A 55 4.56 29.89 4.16
N ARG A 56 4.64 29.45 5.42
CA ARG A 56 4.51 30.33 6.59
C ARG A 56 5.61 31.37 6.40
N ARG A 57 5.26 32.51 5.78
CA ARG A 57 6.14 33.67 5.86
C ARG A 57 6.27 33.95 7.36
N PRO A 58 7.50 33.95 7.92
CA PRO A 58 7.66 34.40 9.29
C PRO A 58 7.07 35.82 9.37
N PRO A 59 6.38 36.19 10.45
CA PRO A 59 5.89 37.54 10.60
C PRO A 59 7.09 38.48 10.43
N THR A 60 7.07 39.28 9.36
CA THR A 60 8.01 40.38 9.18
C THR A 60 7.91 41.22 10.45
N LYS A 61 9.01 41.28 11.21
CA LYS A 61 9.14 42.18 12.35
C LYS A 61 8.99 43.61 11.82
N CYS A 62 7.76 44.13 11.79
CA CYS A 62 7.54 45.56 11.69
C CYS A 62 8.12 46.16 12.97
N ARG A 63 9.26 46.85 12.82
CA ARG A 63 9.80 47.68 13.89
C ARG A 63 8.75 48.75 14.23
N GLY A 64 8.24 48.66 15.45
CA GLY A 64 7.70 49.74 16.28
C GLY A 64 6.79 50.78 15.63
N VAL A 65 5.48 50.64 15.85
CA VAL A 65 4.67 51.78 16.30
C VAL A 65 3.76 51.31 17.42
N ARG A 66 3.99 51.82 18.62
CA ARG A 66 3.18 51.58 19.81
C ARG A 66 1.96 52.50 19.71
N LEU A 67 0.93 52.12 18.95
CA LEU A 67 -0.36 52.80 19.01
C LEU A 67 -1.21 52.12 20.09
N ARG A 68 -1.43 52.85 21.20
CA ARG A 68 -2.54 52.59 22.11
C ARG A 68 -3.83 52.84 21.31
N ALA A 69 -4.55 51.78 20.95
CA ALA A 69 -5.87 51.88 20.34
C ALA A 69 -6.83 50.98 21.12
N GLY A 70 -7.88 51.60 21.63
CA GLY A 70 -8.85 51.03 22.55
C GLY A 70 -9.68 49.88 21.98
N LEU A 71 -10.42 49.27 22.92
CA LEU A 71 -11.52 48.36 22.65
C LEU A 71 -12.42 48.92 21.52
N LEU A 72 -12.79 48.03 20.58
CA LEU A 72 -13.75 48.13 19.45
C LEU A 72 -13.18 47.71 18.07
N ALA A 73 -11.91 47.32 17.95
CA ALA A 73 -11.34 46.84 16.68
C ALA A 73 -11.48 45.31 16.43
N GLY A 74 -12.47 44.63 17.04
CA GLY A 74 -12.62 43.18 16.93
C GLY A 74 -13.16 42.66 15.57
N GLY A 75 -13.87 43.50 14.82
CA GLY A 75 -14.52 43.08 13.56
C GLY A 75 -13.71 43.32 12.28
N LEU A 76 -12.91 44.39 12.22
CA LEU A 76 -12.30 44.85 10.97
C LEU A 76 -11.03 44.05 10.58
N TRP A 77 -10.21 43.68 11.57
CA TRP A 77 -9.02 42.83 11.35
C TRP A 77 -9.40 41.37 11.08
N GLY A 78 -10.51 40.90 11.65
CA GLY A 78 -11.07 39.57 11.37
C GLY A 78 -11.59 39.47 9.94
N GLN A 79 -12.29 40.49 9.44
CA GLN A 79 -12.73 40.53 8.03
C GLN A 79 -11.55 40.66 7.06
N ALA A 80 -10.52 41.45 7.38
CA ALA A 80 -9.31 41.54 6.55
C ALA A 80 -8.54 40.21 6.50
N LEU A 81 -8.37 39.52 7.63
CA LEU A 81 -7.73 38.20 7.70
C LEU A 81 -8.57 37.12 6.99
N ALA A 82 -9.89 37.14 7.15
CA ALA A 82 -10.80 36.24 6.45
C ALA A 82 -10.78 36.48 4.94
N LYS A 83 -10.77 37.74 4.49
CA LYS A 83 -10.64 38.12 3.08
C LYS A 83 -9.30 37.64 2.50
N GLN A 84 -8.21 37.84 3.23
CA GLN A 84 -6.89 37.34 2.82
C GLN A 84 -6.87 35.81 2.74
N ARG A 85 -7.49 35.11 3.69
CA ARG A 85 -7.60 33.65 3.66
C ARG A 85 -8.44 33.18 2.47
N ALA A 86 -9.58 33.81 2.23
CA ALA A 86 -10.44 33.53 1.09
C ALA A 86 -9.73 33.75 -0.25
N GLU A 87 -8.95 34.84 -0.38
CA GLU A 87 -8.15 35.12 -1.57
C GLU A 87 -7.03 34.09 -1.76
N ARG A 88 -6.35 33.67 -0.68
CA ARG A 88 -5.34 32.60 -0.73
C ARG A 88 -5.98 31.28 -1.14
N ASP A 89 -7.13 30.94 -0.57
CA ASP A 89 -7.87 29.73 -0.92
C ASP A 89 -8.37 29.79 -2.37
N GLN A 90 -8.78 30.97 -2.85
CA GLN A 90 -9.15 31.19 -4.26
C GLN A 90 -7.95 31.00 -5.19
N ARG A 91 -6.78 31.54 -4.84
CA ARG A 91 -5.53 31.35 -5.61
C ARG A 91 -5.11 29.87 -5.64
N LEU A 92 -5.23 29.16 -4.52
CA LEU A 92 -4.96 27.72 -4.46
C LEU A 92 -5.93 26.93 -5.34
N ARG A 93 -7.22 27.25 -5.29
CA ARG A 93 -8.24 26.65 -6.17
C ARG A 93 -7.97 26.92 -7.65
N GLY A 94 -7.54 28.13 -8.00
CA GLY A 94 -7.14 28.49 -9.36
C GLY A 94 -5.98 27.62 -9.86
N ARG A 95 -4.93 27.47 -9.05
CA ARG A 95 -3.79 26.62 -9.38
C ARG A 95 -4.15 25.14 -9.51
N LEU A 96 -5.01 24.62 -8.64
CA LEU A 96 -5.49 23.23 -8.76
C LEU A 96 -6.27 23.00 -10.06
N ARG A 97 -7.08 23.97 -10.48
CA ARG A 97 -7.79 23.90 -11.75
C ARG A 97 -6.83 23.92 -12.95
N GLU A 98 -5.81 24.77 -12.89
CA GLU A 98 -4.78 24.85 -13.93
C GLU A 98 -3.96 23.56 -14.03
N GLU A 99 -3.48 23.03 -12.89
CA GLU A 99 -2.79 21.74 -12.84
C GLU A 99 -3.69 20.58 -13.32
N GLY A 100 -4.96 20.61 -12.93
CA GLY A 100 -5.95 19.63 -13.41
C GLY A 100 -6.17 19.71 -14.91
N ALA A 101 -6.30 20.92 -15.47
CA ALA A 101 -6.45 21.13 -16.91
C ALA A 101 -5.19 20.69 -17.68
N SER A 102 -4.00 21.02 -17.16
CA SER A 102 -2.72 20.58 -17.73
C SER A 102 -2.60 19.05 -17.74
N THR A 103 -2.95 18.39 -16.63
CA THR A 103 -2.93 16.93 -16.51
C THR A 103 -3.94 16.28 -17.46
N MET A 104 -5.16 16.82 -17.56
CA MET A 104 -6.17 16.34 -18.50
C MET A 104 -5.69 16.47 -19.95
N ALA A 105 -5.06 17.59 -20.31
CA ALA A 105 -4.47 17.77 -21.64
C ALA A 105 -3.40 16.71 -21.92
N ALA A 106 -2.50 16.44 -20.98
CA ALA A 106 -1.48 15.39 -21.11
C ALA A 106 -2.09 13.98 -21.29
N ILE A 107 -3.18 13.68 -20.57
CA ILE A 107 -3.92 12.42 -20.72
C ILE A 107 -4.54 12.32 -22.13
N VAL A 108 -5.15 13.39 -22.61
CA VAL A 108 -5.76 13.43 -23.95
C VAL A 108 -4.73 13.28 -25.05
N GLU A 109 -3.56 13.93 -24.94
CA GLU A 109 -2.47 13.74 -25.89
C GLU A 109 -2.00 12.27 -25.94
N LYS A 110 -1.88 11.62 -24.78
CA LYS A 110 -1.57 10.18 -24.73
C LYS A 110 -2.69 9.33 -25.33
N TRP A 111 -3.96 9.67 -25.10
CA TRP A 111 -5.10 8.94 -25.67
C TRP A 111 -5.13 9.02 -27.19
N LYS A 112 -4.80 10.18 -27.78
CA LYS A 112 -4.67 10.33 -29.25
C LYS A 112 -3.64 9.37 -29.85
N LEU A 113 -2.56 9.05 -29.12
CA LEU A 113 -1.53 8.10 -29.57
C LEU A 113 -2.01 6.64 -29.58
N LEU A 114 -3.12 6.33 -28.89
CA LEU A 114 -3.72 4.99 -28.84
C LEU A 114 -4.73 4.74 -29.99
N GLN A 115 -4.80 5.63 -30.97
CA GLN A 115 -5.73 5.51 -32.09
C GLN A 115 -5.55 4.18 -32.83
N GLY A 116 -6.64 3.46 -33.06
CA GLY A 116 -6.66 2.15 -33.68
C GLY A 116 -6.51 0.98 -32.69
N MET A 117 -6.22 1.26 -31.41
CA MET A 117 -6.14 0.23 -30.38
C MET A 117 -7.55 -0.24 -29.99
N GLY A 118 -7.83 -1.53 -30.16
CA GLY A 118 -9.12 -2.10 -29.78
C GLY A 118 -9.32 -2.12 -28.25
N ARG A 119 -10.58 -2.14 -27.79
CA ARG A 119 -10.92 -2.31 -26.36
C ARG A 119 -10.20 -3.47 -25.65
N PRO A 120 -10.13 -4.71 -26.20
CA PRO A 120 -9.45 -5.80 -25.51
C PRO A 120 -7.93 -5.57 -25.40
N GLU A 121 -7.32 -4.95 -26.41
CA GLU A 121 -5.90 -4.61 -26.41
C GLU A 121 -5.60 -3.49 -25.40
N ALA A 122 -6.43 -2.44 -25.36
CA ALA A 122 -6.32 -1.38 -24.37
C ALA A 122 -6.46 -1.90 -22.94
N MET A 123 -7.40 -2.82 -22.70
CA MET A 123 -7.57 -3.45 -21.38
C MET A 123 -6.39 -4.36 -21.03
N ALA A 124 -5.85 -5.10 -22.00
CA ALA A 124 -4.67 -5.93 -21.80
C ALA A 124 -3.45 -5.09 -21.45
N ALA A 125 -3.21 -4.00 -22.19
CA ALA A 125 -2.14 -3.04 -21.90
C ALA A 125 -2.32 -2.37 -20.53
N TYR A 126 -3.56 -1.99 -20.18
CA TYR A 126 -3.87 -1.45 -18.85
C TYR A 126 -3.49 -2.43 -17.75
N VAL A 127 -3.96 -3.67 -17.85
CA VAL A 127 -3.67 -4.69 -16.82
C VAL A 127 -2.19 -5.05 -16.79
N ALA A 128 -1.52 -5.12 -17.94
CA ALA A 128 -0.08 -5.36 -18.01
C ALA A 128 0.70 -4.29 -17.25
N LEU A 129 0.39 -3.02 -17.48
CA LEU A 129 1.04 -1.90 -16.82
C LEU A 129 0.77 -1.88 -15.31
N VAL A 130 -0.47 -2.15 -14.88
CA VAL A 130 -0.80 -2.21 -13.44
C VAL A 130 -0.11 -3.40 -12.75
N ARG A 131 0.14 -4.50 -13.47
CA ARG A 131 0.83 -5.70 -12.95
C ARG A 131 2.32 -5.52 -12.73
N GLU A 132 2.94 -4.51 -13.33
CA GLU A 132 4.34 -4.17 -13.07
C GLU A 132 4.57 -3.75 -11.61
N TRP A 133 3.53 -3.24 -10.94
CA TRP A 133 3.64 -2.89 -9.54
C TRP A 133 3.67 -4.14 -8.63
N PRO A 134 4.70 -4.33 -7.79
CA PRO A 134 4.88 -5.54 -6.98
C PRO A 134 3.72 -5.84 -6.01
N GLY A 135 3.02 -4.79 -5.55
CA GLY A 135 1.87 -4.96 -4.64
C GLY A 135 0.57 -5.31 -5.35
N PHE A 136 0.56 -5.52 -6.68
CA PHE A 136 -0.66 -5.77 -7.44
C PHE A 136 -1.46 -6.94 -6.86
N GLY A 137 -2.77 -6.72 -6.70
CA GLY A 137 -3.66 -7.70 -6.05
C GLY A 137 -3.70 -7.61 -4.52
N SER A 138 -2.99 -6.65 -3.92
CA SER A 138 -3.09 -6.33 -2.50
C SER A 138 -4.12 -5.25 -2.23
N THR A 139 -4.82 -5.36 -1.10
CA THR A 139 -5.62 -4.27 -0.55
C THR A 139 -4.75 -3.42 0.37
N LEU A 140 -4.67 -2.11 0.12
CA LEU A 140 -3.84 -1.19 0.89
C LEU A 140 -4.67 -0.38 1.89
N PHE A 141 -4.14 -0.28 3.11
CA PHE A 141 -4.72 0.50 4.22
C PHE A 141 -3.73 1.57 4.68
N ASP A 142 -4.19 2.81 4.85
CA ASP A 142 -3.41 3.85 5.54
C ASP A 142 -3.31 3.50 7.04
N VAL A 143 -2.07 3.39 7.52
CA VAL A 143 -1.75 3.05 8.91
C VAL A 143 -0.60 3.91 9.42
N ASP A 144 -0.57 4.16 10.74
CA ASP A 144 0.60 4.71 11.40
C ASP A 144 1.29 3.62 12.23
N LEU A 145 2.49 3.22 11.82
CA LEU A 145 3.30 2.26 12.57
C LEU A 145 3.84 2.92 13.84
N ARG A 146 3.58 2.30 14.98
CA ARG A 146 4.15 2.66 16.28
C ARG A 146 5.32 1.73 16.57
N VAL A 147 6.54 2.26 16.56
CA VAL A 147 7.71 1.49 17.00
C VAL A 147 7.66 1.35 18.51
N VAL A 148 7.20 0.18 18.99
CA VAL A 148 7.40 -0.23 20.38
C VAL A 148 8.86 -0.70 20.47
N ARG A 149 9.69 0.03 21.22
CA ARG A 149 11.05 -0.46 21.49
C ARG A 149 10.95 -1.86 22.09
N PRO A 150 11.74 -2.85 21.63
CA PRO A 150 11.80 -4.12 22.32
C PRO A 150 12.28 -3.84 23.75
N TRP A 151 11.59 -4.41 24.71
CA TRP A 151 11.97 -4.32 26.11
C TRP A 151 13.37 -4.89 26.27
N ARG A 152 14.18 -4.17 27.05
CA ARG A 152 15.53 -4.55 27.43
C ARG A 152 15.39 -5.61 28.52
N ASP A 153 15.61 -6.86 28.16
CA ASP A 153 16.13 -7.84 29.10
C ASP A 153 17.56 -8.20 28.66
N GLY A 154 18.41 -8.40 29.66
CA GLY A 154 19.86 -8.36 29.54
C GLY A 154 20.47 -9.37 28.57
N GLU A 155 21.70 -9.03 28.17
CA GLU A 155 22.70 -9.85 27.49
C GLU A 155 22.52 -10.15 25.99
N GLY A 156 23.27 -9.40 25.18
CA GLY A 156 24.17 -10.02 24.21
C GLY A 156 23.62 -10.49 22.86
N GLY A 157 22.73 -9.73 22.21
CA GLY A 157 22.36 -9.99 20.80
C GLY A 157 22.33 -8.69 19.97
N GLN A 158 23.09 -8.65 18.86
CA GLN A 158 23.19 -7.46 18.00
C GLN A 158 21.83 -7.06 17.39
N PRO A 159 21.45 -5.76 17.41
CA PRO A 159 20.29 -5.26 16.69
C PRO A 159 20.48 -5.21 15.17
N TRP A 160 19.35 -5.26 14.46
CA TRP A 160 19.23 -5.00 13.01
C TRP A 160 19.91 -3.69 12.57
N PRO A 161 20.33 -3.57 11.29
CA PRO A 161 21.33 -2.58 10.89
C PRO A 161 20.78 -1.16 11.01
N GLN A 162 21.45 -0.38 11.84
CA GLN A 162 21.21 1.04 12.09
C GLN A 162 21.57 1.94 10.88
N ALA A 163 21.87 1.37 9.71
CA ALA A 163 22.50 2.06 8.59
C ALA A 163 21.55 2.95 7.74
N ALA A 164 20.26 3.07 8.09
CA ALA A 164 19.32 3.88 7.31
C ALA A 164 18.58 4.98 8.09
N LEU A 165 19.02 5.34 9.30
CA LEU A 165 18.36 6.38 10.10
C LEU A 165 19.36 7.45 10.56
N THR A 166 19.42 8.56 9.84
CA THR A 166 20.06 9.79 10.30
C THR A 166 19.28 10.36 11.49
N PRO A 167 19.87 10.51 12.68
CA PRO A 167 19.16 11.05 13.83
C PRO A 167 19.12 12.58 13.76
N LEU A 168 17.93 13.16 13.64
CA LEU A 168 17.72 14.58 13.95
C LEU A 168 17.36 14.73 15.43
N SER A 169 18.22 15.46 16.14
CA SER A 169 18.08 16.11 17.46
C SER A 169 17.56 15.27 18.65
N PRO A 170 18.40 15.04 19.68
CA PRO A 170 18.01 14.32 20.89
C PRO A 170 17.45 15.28 21.95
N GLN A 171 16.27 15.87 21.75
CA GLN A 171 15.54 16.56 22.84
C GLN A 171 14.02 16.44 22.66
N SER A 172 13.44 15.29 23.02
CA SER A 172 12.04 15.20 23.42
C SER A 172 11.81 13.95 24.30
N PRO A 173 11.26 14.10 25.51
CA PRO A 173 11.02 12.96 26.39
C PRO A 173 9.75 12.20 25.96
N VAL A 174 9.87 10.88 25.84
CA VAL A 174 8.79 9.87 25.78
C VAL A 174 7.71 10.09 24.70
N GLY A 175 7.87 9.43 23.56
CA GLY A 175 6.78 9.26 22.59
C GLY A 175 7.24 8.45 21.40
N ALA A 176 6.59 7.31 21.13
CA ALA A 176 6.89 6.45 20.00
C ALA A 176 6.95 7.25 18.69
N VAL A 177 7.99 7.04 17.88
CA VAL A 177 8.03 7.57 16.51
C VAL A 177 6.86 6.93 15.75
N ARG A 178 5.95 7.76 15.25
CA ARG A 178 4.87 7.33 14.35
C ARG A 178 5.34 7.50 12.91
N GLN A 179 5.23 6.44 12.13
CA GLN A 179 5.55 6.48 10.71
C GLN A 179 4.31 6.14 9.90
N ARG A 180 3.88 7.07 9.05
CA ARG A 180 2.79 6.83 8.12
C ARG A 180 3.24 5.85 7.03
N LEU A 181 2.55 4.74 6.93
CA LEU A 181 2.81 3.65 5.99
C LEU A 181 1.50 3.20 5.35
N TRP A 182 1.62 2.38 4.29
CA TRP A 182 0.53 1.57 3.80
C TRP A 182 0.75 0.11 4.17
N LEU A 183 -0.27 -0.50 4.76
CA LEU A 183 -0.33 -1.94 5.01
C LEU A 183 -1.03 -2.61 3.84
N GLY A 184 -0.30 -3.38 3.05
CA GLY A 184 -0.80 -4.16 1.92
C GLY A 184 -1.10 -5.58 2.33
N ILE A 185 -2.35 -6.01 2.17
CA ILE A 185 -2.78 -7.39 2.42
C ILE A 185 -3.07 -8.05 1.09
N GLY A 186 -2.17 -8.96 0.67
CA GLY A 186 -2.28 -9.70 -0.58
C GLY A 186 -2.48 -11.20 -0.35
N ALA A 187 -2.75 -11.94 -1.43
CA ALA A 187 -3.01 -13.37 -1.36
C ALA A 187 -1.81 -14.24 -0.89
N LYS A 188 -0.59 -13.70 -0.93
CA LYS A 188 0.65 -14.44 -0.57
C LYS A 188 1.34 -13.92 0.69
N ALA A 189 1.20 -12.62 0.98
CA ALA A 189 1.95 -11.94 2.02
C ALA A 189 1.24 -10.67 2.48
N VAL A 190 1.68 -10.18 3.64
CA VAL A 190 1.39 -8.86 4.17
C VAL A 190 2.63 -7.99 3.99
N SER A 191 2.48 -6.84 3.34
CA SER A 191 3.59 -5.97 2.96
C SER A 191 3.43 -4.56 3.52
N LEU A 192 4.53 -3.90 3.86
CA LEU A 192 4.56 -2.52 4.30
C LEU A 192 5.16 -1.64 3.22
N TYR A 193 4.51 -0.53 2.88
CA TYR A 193 4.99 0.42 1.89
C TYR A 193 5.13 1.81 2.51
N LYS A 194 6.13 2.56 2.07
CA LYS A 194 6.16 4.01 2.32
C LYS A 194 5.30 4.72 1.28
N PRO A 195 4.58 5.79 1.67
CA PRO A 195 3.85 6.60 0.71
C PRO A 195 4.77 7.11 -0.41
N GLY A 196 4.47 6.74 -1.65
CA GLY A 196 5.24 7.15 -2.84
C GLY A 196 6.40 6.24 -3.24
N GLU A 197 6.76 5.23 -2.45
CA GLU A 197 7.77 4.23 -2.82
C GLU A 197 7.08 3.01 -3.48
N PRO A 198 7.52 2.56 -4.68
CA PRO A 198 6.93 1.41 -5.36
C PRO A 198 7.20 0.08 -4.66
N GLU A 199 8.41 -0.02 -4.09
CA GLU A 199 8.91 -1.21 -3.41
C GLU A 199 8.41 -1.27 -1.96
N PRO A 200 8.05 -2.47 -1.47
CA PRO A 200 7.72 -2.64 -0.08
C PRO A 200 8.98 -2.44 0.79
N LEU A 201 8.80 -1.73 1.91
CA LEU A 201 9.79 -1.65 2.98
C LEU A 201 10.07 -3.03 3.59
N ASP A 202 9.00 -3.82 3.79
CA ASP A 202 9.10 -5.19 4.30
C ASP A 202 7.91 -6.04 3.79
N SER A 203 8.08 -7.36 3.73
CA SER A 203 7.05 -8.30 3.28
C SER A 203 7.09 -9.62 4.05
N PHE A 204 5.97 -9.94 4.68
CA PHE A 204 5.80 -11.07 5.57
C PHE A 204 4.89 -12.11 4.95
N CYS A 205 5.43 -13.29 4.63
CA CYS A 205 4.61 -14.43 4.23
C CYS A 205 3.74 -14.89 5.41
N TYR A 206 2.54 -15.41 5.12
CA TYR A 206 1.62 -15.85 6.16
C TYR A 206 2.21 -16.87 7.15
N GLY A 207 3.16 -17.72 6.73
CA GLY A 207 3.86 -18.67 7.61
C GLY A 207 4.79 -18.03 8.66
N ARG A 208 5.15 -16.74 8.51
CA ARG A 208 5.92 -15.99 9.51
C ARG A 208 5.02 -15.23 10.48
N ILE A 209 3.72 -15.14 10.22
CA ILE A 209 2.78 -14.41 11.06
C ILE A 209 2.34 -15.34 12.19
N SER A 210 2.82 -15.05 13.41
CA SER A 210 2.53 -15.83 14.61
C SER A 210 1.12 -15.55 15.12
N SER A 211 0.70 -14.28 15.12
CA SER A 211 -0.65 -13.88 15.54
C SER A 211 -1.02 -12.50 14.99
N PHE A 212 -2.30 -12.17 14.95
CA PHE A 212 -2.78 -10.85 14.58
C PHE A 212 -4.14 -10.56 15.21
N GLY A 213 -4.48 -9.29 15.37
CA GLY A 213 -5.79 -8.88 15.86
C GLY A 213 -5.86 -7.43 16.32
N ALA A 214 -7.02 -7.04 16.85
CA ALA A 214 -7.19 -5.75 17.50
C ALA A 214 -6.45 -5.74 18.84
N SER A 215 -5.54 -4.79 19.03
CA SER A 215 -4.99 -4.47 20.35
C SER A 215 -5.91 -3.52 21.11
N ASP A 216 -6.51 -2.57 20.40
CA ASP A 216 -7.56 -1.67 20.87
C ASP A 216 -8.48 -1.29 19.69
N SER A 217 -9.47 -0.41 19.90
CA SER A 217 -10.43 0.00 18.87
C SER A 217 -9.82 0.75 17.68
N SER A 218 -8.58 1.20 17.79
CA SER A 218 -7.85 1.99 16.80
C SER A 218 -6.46 1.45 16.50
N THR A 219 -6.09 0.29 17.05
CA THR A 219 -4.74 -0.27 16.95
C THR A 219 -4.84 -1.73 16.54
N PHE A 220 -4.34 -2.02 15.35
CA PHE A 220 -4.15 -3.37 14.85
C PHE A 220 -2.74 -3.86 15.24
N ARG A 221 -2.66 -5.07 15.80
CA ARG A 221 -1.41 -5.74 16.14
C ARG A 221 -1.15 -6.87 15.15
N LEU A 222 0.07 -6.90 14.64
CA LEU A 222 0.60 -7.98 13.82
C LEU A 222 1.88 -8.51 14.46
N SER A 223 1.84 -9.75 14.94
CA SER A 223 3.00 -10.44 15.46
C SER A 223 3.62 -11.27 14.34
N VAL A 224 4.86 -10.95 13.97
CA VAL A 224 5.63 -11.67 12.96
C VAL A 224 6.85 -12.26 13.65
N GLU A 225 6.95 -13.59 13.67
CA GLU A 225 7.97 -14.33 14.43
C GLU A 225 7.97 -13.85 15.90
N ASP A 226 9.05 -13.21 16.35
CA ASP A 226 9.23 -12.67 17.71
C ASP A 226 9.01 -11.14 17.80
N ARG A 227 8.35 -10.53 16.81
CA ARG A 227 8.17 -9.08 16.72
C ARG A 227 6.71 -8.68 16.69
N ASP A 228 6.37 -7.73 17.54
CA ASP A 228 5.06 -7.07 17.51
C ASP A 228 5.11 -5.74 16.76
N LEU A 229 4.32 -5.65 15.70
CA LEU A 229 4.08 -4.42 14.95
C LEU A 229 2.70 -3.89 15.33
N LEU A 230 2.65 -2.64 15.81
CA LEU A 230 1.41 -1.96 16.18
C LEU A 230 1.08 -0.87 15.16
N PHE A 231 -0.12 -0.94 14.58
CA PHE A 231 -0.60 -0.06 13.53
C PHE A 231 -1.83 0.70 13.99
N GLU A 232 -1.76 2.02 14.06
CA GLU A 232 -2.91 2.86 14.36
C GLU A 232 -3.75 3.07 13.09
N THR A 233 -5.03 2.69 13.15
CA THR A 233 -5.97 2.72 12.02
C THR A 233 -7.42 2.60 12.51
N SER A 234 -8.36 3.21 11.79
CA SER A 234 -9.80 3.04 12.06
C SER A 234 -10.40 1.80 11.39
N GLN A 235 -9.62 1.04 10.61
CA GLN A 235 -10.08 -0.09 9.79
C GLN A 235 -9.62 -1.44 10.37
N VAL A 236 -9.51 -1.54 11.70
CA VAL A 236 -8.96 -2.74 12.39
C VAL A 236 -9.73 -4.01 12.01
N ASP A 237 -11.07 -3.95 12.02
CA ASP A 237 -11.93 -5.10 11.72
C ASP A 237 -11.82 -5.55 10.26
N GLU A 238 -11.78 -4.60 9.32
CA GLU A 238 -11.62 -4.87 7.88
C GLU A 238 -10.28 -5.57 7.60
N ILE A 239 -9.20 -5.10 8.22
CA ILE A 239 -7.86 -5.68 8.12
C ILE A 239 -7.86 -7.11 8.66
N ALA A 240 -8.41 -7.33 9.87
CA ALA A 240 -8.46 -8.64 10.50
C ALA A 240 -9.31 -9.64 9.69
N GLN A 241 -10.47 -9.21 9.19
CA GLN A 241 -11.33 -10.04 8.35
C GLN A 241 -10.65 -10.45 7.04
N LEU A 242 -9.95 -9.51 6.40
CA LEU A 242 -9.25 -9.79 5.15
C LEU A 242 -8.09 -10.77 5.35
N LEU A 243 -7.32 -10.63 6.43
CA LEU A 243 -6.27 -11.59 6.78
C LEU A 243 -6.82 -12.99 7.03
N ASN A 244 -7.90 -13.10 7.81
CA ASN A 244 -8.58 -14.38 8.04
C ASN A 244 -9.06 -15.02 6.74
N THR A 245 -9.60 -14.22 5.82
CA THR A 245 -10.06 -14.69 4.50
C THR A 245 -8.90 -15.28 3.70
N TYR A 246 -7.76 -14.59 3.64
CA TYR A 246 -6.60 -15.10 2.91
C TYR A 246 -5.97 -16.32 3.57
N LEU A 247 -5.85 -16.34 4.90
CA LEU A 247 -5.35 -17.51 5.65
C LEU A 247 -6.20 -18.75 5.43
N ALA A 248 -7.53 -18.61 5.49
CA ALA A 248 -8.46 -19.70 5.20
C ALA A 248 -8.29 -20.22 3.75
N SER A 249 -8.11 -19.30 2.79
CA SER A 249 -7.89 -19.66 1.39
C SER A 249 -6.52 -20.30 1.13
N ALA A 250 -5.49 -19.93 1.92
CA ALA A 250 -4.15 -20.49 1.83
C ALA A 250 -4.08 -21.92 2.38
N GLY A 251 -4.77 -22.20 3.51
CA GLY A 251 -4.92 -23.55 4.05
C GLY A 251 -5.69 -24.50 3.12
N ALA A 252 -6.72 -23.98 2.44
CA ALA A 252 -7.50 -24.77 1.48
C ALA A 252 -6.74 -25.14 0.19
N ARG A 253 -5.62 -24.47 -0.10
CA ARG A 253 -4.76 -24.76 -1.27
C ARG A 253 -3.66 -25.78 -0.99
N GLN A 254 -3.55 -26.30 0.22
CA GLN A 254 -2.63 -27.40 0.50
C GLN A 254 -3.16 -28.63 -0.26
N PRO A 255 -2.40 -29.19 -1.22
CA PRO A 255 -2.85 -30.36 -1.94
C PRO A 255 -3.09 -31.46 -0.93
N LEU A 256 -4.24 -32.12 -1.01
CA LEU A 256 -4.41 -33.46 -0.48
C LEU A 256 -3.18 -34.24 -0.92
N GLN A 257 -2.24 -34.52 0.01
CA GLN A 257 -1.27 -35.57 -0.24
C GLN A 257 -2.10 -36.79 -0.63
N PRO A 258 -1.81 -37.47 -1.75
CA PRO A 258 -2.37 -38.78 -1.98
C PRO A 258 -2.01 -39.60 -0.74
N GLN A 259 -3.01 -39.96 0.07
CA GLN A 259 -2.83 -41.02 1.04
C GLN A 259 -2.49 -42.26 0.22
N GLU A 260 -1.21 -42.61 0.14
CA GLU A 260 -0.87 -44.01 -0.09
C GLU A 260 -1.50 -44.79 1.06
N PRO A 261 -2.42 -45.74 0.78
CA PRO A 261 -3.01 -46.54 1.82
C PRO A 261 -1.90 -47.33 2.52
N ALA A 262 -1.90 -47.27 3.84
CA ALA A 262 -1.00 -48.00 4.71
C ALA A 262 -1.00 -49.49 4.36
N THR A 263 0.08 -49.97 3.76
CA THR A 263 0.48 -51.38 3.81
C THR A 263 1.65 -51.53 4.76
N SER A 264 1.33 -51.73 6.03
CA SER A 264 2.15 -52.38 7.04
C SER A 264 1.22 -53.43 7.66
N CYS A 265 1.50 -54.73 7.81
CA CYS A 265 2.70 -55.58 7.95
C CYS A 265 2.22 -57.06 7.77
N PRO A 266 3.02 -58.13 8.04
CA PRO A 266 4.48 -58.30 8.12
C PRO A 266 5.02 -59.43 7.21
N ASP A 267 6.35 -59.53 7.08
CA ASP A 267 7.03 -60.74 6.64
C ASP A 267 6.76 -61.94 7.58
N PRO A 268 6.69 -63.15 7.00
CA PRO A 268 7.39 -64.27 7.61
C PRO A 268 8.34 -64.94 6.60
N ALA A 269 9.53 -65.26 7.12
CA ALA A 269 10.63 -65.93 6.48
C ALA A 269 10.26 -67.14 5.57
N VAL A 270 10.81 -67.10 4.34
CA VAL A 270 11.51 -68.15 3.51
C VAL A 270 11.61 -69.54 4.20
N PRO A 271 11.52 -70.74 3.53
CA PRO A 271 12.16 -71.05 2.24
C PRO A 271 11.60 -72.26 1.42
N TRP A 272 11.33 -72.13 0.11
CA TRP A 272 11.18 -73.32 -0.75
C TRP A 272 11.73 -73.09 -2.16
N GLN A 273 13.04 -73.29 -2.32
CA GLN A 273 13.56 -73.84 -3.57
C GLN A 273 14.36 -75.10 -3.28
N HIS A 274 14.10 -76.10 -4.12
CA HIS A 274 14.76 -77.41 -4.25
C HIS A 274 14.29 -78.55 -3.34
N ARG A 275 13.40 -79.38 -3.90
CA ARG A 275 13.53 -80.85 -3.89
C ARG A 275 12.94 -81.40 -5.20
N PRO A 276 13.53 -82.48 -5.76
CA PRO A 276 13.30 -83.81 -5.18
C PRO A 276 14.53 -84.73 -5.16
N PRO A 277 14.53 -85.75 -4.30
CA PRO A 277 15.20 -87.01 -4.59
C PRO A 277 14.17 -88.16 -4.64
N VAL A 278 14.15 -88.88 -5.75
CA VAL A 278 13.57 -90.23 -5.94
C VAL A 278 14.51 -90.90 -6.93
N GLY A 279 15.09 -92.08 -6.73
CA GLY A 279 15.09 -93.08 -5.68
C GLY A 279 16.15 -94.13 -6.07
N SER A 280 16.68 -94.88 -5.11
CA SER A 280 17.56 -96.04 -5.36
C SER A 280 16.77 -97.35 -5.40
N PHE A 281 17.46 -98.42 -5.86
CA PHE A 281 17.09 -99.83 -6.08
C PHE A 281 16.64 -100.13 -7.52
N GLY A 282 17.27 -100.99 -8.33
CA GLY A 282 18.28 -102.02 -8.08
C GLY A 282 17.73 -103.41 -8.39
N SER A 283 17.91 -103.89 -9.63
CA SER A 283 18.19 -105.28 -10.06
C SER A 283 18.47 -105.28 -11.56
#